data_AF-A0A173SP25-F1
#
_entry.id   AF-A0A173SP25-F1
#
_cell.length_a   1.000
_cell.length_b   1.000
_cell.length_c   1.000
_cell.angle_alpha   90.00
_cell.angle_beta   90.00
_cell.angle_gamma   90.00
#
_symmetry.space_group_name_H-M   'P 1'
#
loop_
_entity.id
_entity.type
_entity.pdbx_description
1 polymer ?
#
loop_
_entity_poly.entity_id
_entity_poly.type
_entity_poly.pdbx_seq_one_letter_code
_entity_poly.pdbx_strand_id
1 'polypeptide(L)'
;MFQDYKTVPNQFNIENEVIKMTILNKKGKELTALFDLEDLDKVKHFGNWFAEWNKDFNQYLAQAVTEEMVKGKLKYKKYSLQSVILGTSPNAPIRHLNGDVLDNRKTNLEIYNRFQPNEYEILENDVIAVFLKDRYGNVEAKALISAEDFDRVITSDYTWICQKRSNGQPYAIAHTPAGRIYLDSFLTDCQKGYRVAHLNKNPLDNRRQNLNVYLFDPSTN
;
A
#
# COMPACT_ATOMS: atom_id res chain seq x y z
N MET A 1 -33.33 -16.30 9.62
CA MET A 1 -32.74 -15.22 10.43
C MET A 1 -31.29 -15.06 9.98
N PHE A 2 -30.90 -13.94 9.38
CA PHE A 2 -29.49 -13.66 9.11
C PHE A 2 -28.85 -13.22 10.43
N GLN A 3 -28.03 -14.08 11.02
CA GLN A 3 -27.25 -13.72 12.20
C GLN A 3 -26.20 -12.68 11.79
N ASP A 4 -26.07 -11.61 12.58
CA ASP A 4 -25.05 -10.59 12.30
C ASP A 4 -23.66 -11.20 12.53
N TYR A 5 -22.95 -11.47 11.45
CA TYR A 5 -21.64 -12.10 11.44
C TYR A 5 -20.60 -11.36 12.31
N LYS A 6 -20.84 -10.08 12.64
CA LYS A 6 -19.97 -9.28 13.52
C LYS A 6 -20.18 -9.55 15.00
N THR A 7 -21.31 -10.13 15.39
CA THR A 7 -21.67 -10.37 16.79
C THR A 7 -21.54 -11.84 17.19
N VAL A 8 -21.21 -12.71 16.23
CA VAL A 8 -20.94 -14.13 16.49
C VAL A 8 -19.63 -14.26 17.26
N PRO A 9 -19.63 -14.91 18.45
CA PRO A 9 -18.42 -15.18 19.20
C PRO A 9 -17.42 -16.00 18.39
N ASN A 10 -16.15 -15.59 18.40
CA ASN A 10 -15.10 -16.34 17.73
C ASN A 10 -14.78 -17.65 18.45
N GLN A 11 -14.48 -18.68 17.66
CA GLN A 11 -13.92 -19.93 18.17
C GLN A 11 -12.40 -19.87 18.04
N PHE A 12 -11.70 -20.32 19.08
CA PHE A 12 -10.24 -20.33 19.14
C PHE A 12 -9.77 -21.76 19.36
N ASN A 13 -8.88 -22.25 18.50
CA ASN A 13 -8.17 -23.51 18.67
C ASN A 13 -6.68 -23.22 18.84
N ILE A 14 -6.03 -23.89 19.78
CA ILE A 14 -4.61 -23.71 20.11
C ILE A 14 -3.84 -24.91 19.57
N GLU A 15 -2.88 -24.68 18.69
CA GLU A 15 -2.01 -25.71 18.13
C GLU A 15 -0.57 -25.19 18.10
N ASN A 16 0.34 -25.83 18.84
CA ASN A 16 1.78 -25.51 18.83
C ASN A 16 2.09 -24.01 18.99
N GLU A 17 1.55 -23.37 20.03
CA GLU A 17 1.69 -21.93 20.31
C GLU A 17 1.08 -20.98 19.25
N VAL A 18 0.35 -21.52 18.27
CA VAL A 18 -0.42 -20.76 17.29
C VAL A 18 -1.91 -20.87 17.61
N ILE A 19 -2.60 -19.74 17.58
CA ILE A 19 -4.05 -19.67 17.65
C ILE A 19 -4.63 -19.72 16.25
N LYS A 20 -5.61 -20.60 16.03
CA LYS A 20 -6.52 -20.58 14.89
C LYS A 20 -7.85 -20.00 15.34
N MET A 21 -8.15 -18.79 14.89
CA MET A 21 -9.41 -18.10 15.16
C MET A 21 -10.36 -18.22 13.97
N THR A 22 -11.53 -18.80 14.19
CA THR A 22 -12.59 -18.85 13.18
C THR A 22 -13.35 -17.51 13.16
N ILE A 23 -13.40 -16.90 11.98
CA ILE A 23 -14.11 -15.65 11.71
C ILE A 23 -15.09 -15.82 10.56
N LEU A 24 -16.19 -15.07 10.58
CA LEU A 24 -17.20 -15.08 9.54
C LEU A 24 -17.11 -13.85 8.65
N ASN A 25 -17.37 -14.01 7.36
CA ASN A 25 -17.61 -12.87 6.47
C ASN A 25 -19.12 -12.53 6.39
N LYS A 26 -19.46 -11.44 5.67
CA LYS A 26 -20.86 -11.00 5.47
C LYS A 26 -21.78 -12.07 4.87
N LYS A 27 -21.24 -13.06 4.14
CA LYS A 27 -21.99 -14.17 3.54
C LYS A 27 -22.10 -15.39 4.47
N GLY A 28 -21.59 -15.31 5.69
CA GLY A 28 -21.52 -16.43 6.63
C GLY A 28 -20.46 -17.47 6.30
N LYS A 29 -19.54 -17.19 5.37
CA LYS A 29 -18.41 -18.08 5.09
C LYS A 29 -17.41 -17.99 6.24
N GLU A 30 -17.02 -19.15 6.76
CA GLU A 30 -15.94 -19.30 7.73
C GLU A 30 -14.56 -19.13 7.07
N LEU A 31 -13.69 -18.41 7.76
CA LEU A 31 -12.29 -18.18 7.43
C LEU A 31 -11.48 -18.35 8.72
N THR A 32 -10.21 -18.71 8.59
CA THR A 32 -9.32 -18.92 9.74
C THR A 32 -8.24 -17.85 9.74
N ALA A 33 -8.16 -17.08 10.82
CA ALA A 33 -7.05 -16.18 11.09
C ALA A 33 -6.06 -16.83 12.07
N LEU A 34 -4.77 -16.69 11.80
CA LEU A 34 -3.69 -17.21 12.63
C LEU A 34 -3.01 -16.08 13.40
N PHE A 35 -2.59 -16.32 14.62
CA PHE A 35 -1.72 -15.42 15.40
C PHE A 35 -1.06 -16.17 16.57
N ASP A 36 -0.08 -15.56 17.22
CA ASP A 36 0.67 -16.22 18.29
C ASP A 36 -0.13 -16.31 19.61
N LEU A 37 0.04 -17.40 20.35
CA LEU A 37 -0.64 -17.66 21.62
C LEU A 37 -0.50 -16.50 22.62
N GLU A 38 0.67 -15.85 22.66
CA GLU A 38 0.94 -14.71 23.54
C GLU A 38 0.02 -13.50 23.30
N ASP A 39 -0.59 -13.38 22.12
CA ASP A 39 -1.50 -12.27 21.79
C ASP A 39 -2.97 -12.59 22.08
N LEU A 40 -3.31 -13.79 22.58
CA LEU A 40 -4.70 -14.25 22.76
C LEU A 40 -5.55 -13.31 23.62
N ASP A 41 -5.06 -12.91 24.79
CA ASP A 41 -5.82 -12.04 25.70
C ASP A 41 -6.00 -10.64 25.10
N LYS A 42 -4.97 -10.14 24.42
CA LYS A 42 -5.02 -8.87 23.69
C LYS A 42 -6.07 -8.94 22.58
N VAL A 43 -6.12 -10.01 21.78
CA VAL A 43 -7.10 -10.19 20.70
C VAL A 43 -8.53 -10.28 21.25
N LYS A 44 -8.74 -11.04 22.33
CA LYS A 44 -10.05 -11.17 22.99
C LYS A 44 -10.56 -9.85 23.56
N HIS A 45 -9.68 -8.97 24.02
CA HIS A 45 -10.05 -7.66 24.55
C HIS A 45 -10.80 -6.78 23.54
N PHE A 46 -10.54 -6.94 22.23
CA PHE A 46 -11.23 -6.18 21.17
C PHE A 46 -12.62 -6.76 20.80
N GLY A 47 -13.07 -7.81 21.49
CA GLY A 47 -14.37 -8.42 21.27
C GLY A 47 -14.38 -9.37 20.08
N ASN A 48 -15.43 -9.30 19.26
CA ASN A 48 -15.65 -10.21 18.15
C ASN A 48 -14.93 -9.73 16.88
N TRP A 49 -14.29 -10.69 16.22
CA TRP A 49 -13.57 -10.56 14.98
C TRP A 49 -14.37 -11.12 13.82
N PHE A 50 -14.29 -10.46 12.67
CA PHE A 50 -14.96 -10.87 11.45
C PHE A 50 -14.07 -10.62 10.24
N ALA A 51 -14.35 -11.33 9.15
CA ALA A 51 -13.65 -11.15 7.89
C ALA A 51 -14.34 -10.07 7.05
N GLU A 52 -13.60 -9.04 6.69
CA GLU A 52 -14.08 -7.98 5.80
C GLU A 52 -13.18 -7.84 4.58
N TRP A 53 -13.80 -7.69 3.41
CA TRP A 53 -13.06 -7.51 2.16
C TRP A 53 -12.29 -6.21 2.20
N ASN A 54 -10.99 -6.29 1.98
CA ASN A 54 -10.10 -5.15 1.85
C ASN A 54 -9.64 -5.02 0.39
N LYS A 55 -9.91 -3.84 -0.19
CA LYS A 55 -9.59 -3.55 -1.60
C LYS A 55 -8.09 -3.42 -1.86
N ASP A 56 -7.32 -2.96 -0.88
CA ASP A 56 -5.90 -2.67 -1.04
C ASP A 56 -5.11 -4.00 -1.06
N PHE A 57 -5.52 -4.96 -0.23
CA PHE A 57 -4.97 -6.31 -0.24
C PHE A 57 -5.65 -7.26 -1.23
N ASN A 58 -6.79 -6.87 -1.80
CA ASN A 58 -7.65 -7.73 -2.61
C ASN A 58 -7.97 -9.08 -1.92
N GLN A 59 -8.15 -9.04 -0.59
CA GLN A 59 -8.33 -10.21 0.28
C GLN A 59 -9.20 -9.85 1.49
N TYR A 60 -9.64 -10.85 2.24
CA TYR A 60 -10.37 -10.64 3.50
C TYR A 60 -9.39 -10.41 4.65
N LEU A 61 -9.53 -9.28 5.36
CA LEU A 61 -8.81 -9.05 6.61
C LEU A 61 -9.68 -9.42 7.82
N ALA A 62 -9.03 -9.91 8.88
CA ALA A 62 -9.63 -10.01 10.19
C ALA A 62 -9.75 -8.60 10.82
N GLN A 63 -10.98 -8.21 11.17
CA GLN A 63 -11.32 -6.91 11.74
C GLN A 63 -12.17 -7.06 12.99
N ALA A 64 -12.01 -6.14 13.93
CA ALA A 64 -12.90 -5.94 15.07
C ALA A 64 -13.44 -4.50 15.05
N VAL A 65 -14.62 -4.29 15.64
CA VAL A 65 -15.20 -2.97 15.84
C VAL A 65 -15.45 -2.78 17.32
N THR A 66 -14.83 -1.76 17.91
CA THR A 66 -15.05 -1.41 19.31
C THR A 66 -15.78 -0.07 19.41
N GLU A 67 -16.53 0.08 20.48
CA GLU A 67 -17.18 1.32 20.86
C GLU A 67 -16.26 2.15 21.77
N GLU A 68 -16.16 3.45 21.50
CA GLU A 68 -15.35 4.38 22.27
C GLU A 68 -16.12 5.69 22.46
N MET A 69 -16.14 6.21 23.70
CA MET A 69 -16.73 7.51 24.00
C MET A 69 -15.70 8.62 23.76
N VAL A 70 -15.86 9.39 22.68
CA VAL A 70 -14.96 10.49 22.32
C VAL A 70 -15.70 11.81 22.45
N LYS A 71 -15.27 12.66 23.39
CA LYS A 71 -15.90 13.96 23.68
C LYS A 71 -17.42 13.85 23.90
N GLY A 72 -17.84 12.85 24.68
CA GLY A 72 -19.25 12.60 25.01
C GLY A 72 -20.09 12.00 23.88
N LYS A 73 -19.48 11.65 22.73
CA LYS A 73 -20.18 10.98 21.62
C LYS A 73 -19.66 9.56 21.44
N LEU A 74 -20.58 8.61 21.31
CA LEU A 74 -20.26 7.23 20.95
C LEU A 74 -19.67 7.21 19.54
N LYS A 75 -18.47 6.63 19.40
CA LYS A 75 -17.82 6.38 18.12
C LYS A 75 -17.46 4.92 18.00
N TYR A 76 -17.62 4.39 16.80
CA TYR A 76 -17.18 3.06 16.45
C TYR A 76 -15.82 3.16 15.79
N LYS A 77 -14.85 2.41 16.31
CA LYS A 77 -13.51 2.35 15.76
C LYS A 77 -13.22 0.93 15.30
N LYS A 78 -12.72 0.82 14.08
CA LYS A 78 -12.36 -0.44 13.45
C LYS A 78 -10.86 -0.70 13.65
N TYR A 79 -10.53 -1.95 13.95
CA TYR A 79 -9.17 -2.42 14.18
C TYR A 79 -8.90 -3.63 13.29
N SER A 80 -7.70 -3.69 12.70
CA SER A 80 -7.22 -4.87 11.99
C SER A 80 -6.39 -5.75 12.92
N LEU A 81 -6.43 -7.07 12.71
CA LEU A 81 -5.74 -8.02 13.58
C LEU A 81 -4.23 -7.78 13.60
N GLN A 82 -3.61 -7.57 12.43
CA GLN A 82 -2.20 -7.19 12.28
C GLN A 82 -1.82 -5.94 13.10
N SER A 83 -2.68 -4.90 13.13
CA SER A 83 -2.39 -3.66 13.87
C SER A 83 -2.47 -3.86 15.39
N VAL A 84 -3.41 -4.69 15.84
CA VAL A 84 -3.55 -5.07 17.26
C VAL A 84 -2.36 -5.91 17.70
N ILE A 85 -1.94 -6.88 16.87
CA ILE A 85 -0.80 -7.75 17.16
C ILE A 85 0.49 -6.94 17.29
N LEU A 86 0.76 -6.04 16.35
CA LEU A 86 1.95 -5.18 16.41
C LEU A 86 1.82 -3.98 17.36
N GLY A 87 0.64 -3.72 17.93
CA GLY A 87 0.42 -2.58 18.81
C GLY A 87 0.58 -1.22 18.12
N THR A 88 0.26 -1.15 16.82
CA THR A 88 0.49 0.06 16.00
C THR A 88 -0.82 0.78 15.68
N SER A 89 -0.72 2.00 15.13
CA SER A 89 -1.90 2.69 14.61
C SER A 89 -2.57 1.90 13.48
N PRO A 90 -3.91 2.04 13.27
CA PRO A 90 -4.62 1.38 12.16
C PRO A 90 -4.12 1.78 10.76
N ASN A 91 -3.39 2.89 10.66
CA ASN A 91 -2.83 3.39 9.40
C ASN A 91 -1.38 2.94 9.16
N ALA A 92 -0.78 2.18 10.08
CA ALA A 92 0.56 1.66 9.92
C ALA A 92 0.65 0.80 8.65
N PRO A 93 1.70 0.96 7.81
CA PRO A 93 1.90 0.18 6.60
C PRO A 93 2.39 -1.23 6.96
N ILE A 94 1.48 -2.10 7.39
CA ILE A 94 1.83 -3.48 7.75
C ILE A 94 1.63 -4.39 6.55
N ARG A 95 2.62 -5.24 6.25
CA ARG A 95 2.54 -6.28 5.23
C ARG A 95 2.70 -7.68 5.82
N HIS A 96 2.14 -8.65 5.12
CA HIS A 96 2.27 -10.08 5.39
C HIS A 96 3.33 -10.68 4.47
N LEU A 97 4.40 -11.24 5.02
CA LEU A 97 5.57 -11.70 4.27
C LEU A 97 5.24 -12.87 3.32
N ASN A 98 4.33 -13.75 3.72
CA ASN A 98 3.88 -14.88 2.92
C ASN A 98 2.70 -14.55 1.97
N GLY A 99 2.19 -13.32 1.98
CA GLY A 99 1.03 -12.89 1.19
C GLY A 99 -0.34 -13.36 1.69
N ASP A 100 -0.42 -14.19 2.73
CA ASP A 100 -1.66 -14.58 3.41
C ASP A 100 -1.99 -13.56 4.50
N VAL A 101 -2.98 -12.71 4.24
CA VAL A 101 -3.37 -11.63 5.15
C VAL A 101 -4.13 -12.09 6.40
N LEU A 102 -4.52 -13.36 6.45
CA LEU A 102 -5.11 -13.98 7.63
C LEU A 102 -4.05 -14.63 8.52
N ASP A 103 -2.82 -14.80 8.06
CA ASP A 103 -1.70 -15.27 8.87
C ASP A 103 -1.01 -14.11 9.62
N ASN A 104 -1.57 -13.74 10.77
CA ASN A 104 -1.11 -12.58 11.55
C ASN A 104 -0.08 -12.94 12.62
N ARG A 105 0.59 -14.10 12.52
CA ARG A 105 1.74 -14.41 13.39
C ARG A 105 2.82 -13.34 13.24
N LYS A 106 3.46 -12.91 14.32
CA LYS A 106 4.45 -11.83 14.33
C LYS A 106 5.60 -12.10 13.37
N THR A 107 6.02 -13.36 13.22
CA THR A 107 7.06 -13.75 12.27
C THR A 107 6.67 -13.51 10.81
N ASN A 108 5.38 -13.34 10.51
CA ASN A 108 4.87 -13.06 9.18
C ASN A 108 4.51 -11.57 8.97
N LEU A 109 4.61 -10.72 10.00
CA LEU A 109 4.21 -9.31 9.92
C LEU A 109 5.42 -8.39 9.91
N GLU A 110 5.38 -7.36 9.07
CA GLU A 110 6.39 -6.31 9.01
C GLU A 110 5.76 -4.93 8.85
N ILE A 111 6.25 -3.94 9.62
CA ILE A 111 5.95 -2.52 9.37
C ILE A 111 6.87 -2.04 8.25
N TYR A 112 6.32 -1.89 7.05
CA TYR A 112 7.06 -1.47 5.88
C TYR A 112 7.50 0.00 5.99
N ASN A 113 8.81 0.25 5.91
CA ASN A 113 9.35 1.60 5.88
C ASN A 113 9.22 2.19 4.47
N ARG A 114 8.25 3.10 4.29
CA ARG A 114 7.94 3.75 3.01
C ARG A 114 8.95 4.83 2.57
N PHE A 115 9.92 5.16 3.42
CA PHE A 115 10.92 6.19 3.17
C PHE A 115 12.27 5.61 2.72
N GLN A 116 12.36 4.29 2.54
CA GLN A 116 13.53 3.68 1.94
C GLN A 116 13.64 4.10 0.47
N PRO A 117 14.85 4.37 -0.06
CA PRO A 117 15.04 4.64 -1.48
C PRO A 117 14.37 3.59 -2.36
N ASN A 118 13.89 3.99 -3.53
CA ASN A 118 13.31 3.04 -4.48
C ASN A 118 14.34 1.95 -4.84
N GLU A 119 13.90 0.70 -4.77
CA GLU A 119 14.62 -0.39 -5.42
C GLU A 119 14.61 -0.20 -6.94
N TYR A 120 15.64 -0.72 -7.60
CA TYR A 120 15.81 -0.59 -9.03
C TYR A 120 16.50 -1.83 -9.61
N GLU A 121 16.42 -1.94 -10.93
CA GLU A 121 17.05 -2.98 -11.73
C GLU A 121 17.77 -2.31 -12.90
N ILE A 122 19.06 -2.62 -13.10
CA ILE A 122 19.82 -2.18 -14.27
C ILE A 122 19.50 -3.14 -15.41
N LEU A 123 19.00 -2.60 -16.51
CA LEU A 123 18.67 -3.32 -17.73
C LEU A 123 19.76 -3.07 -18.80
N GLU A 124 19.65 -3.74 -19.93
CA GLU A 124 20.53 -3.51 -21.08
C GLU A 124 20.36 -2.09 -21.66
N ASN A 125 21.37 -1.63 -22.41
CA ASN A 125 21.38 -0.33 -23.11
C ASN A 125 21.20 0.89 -22.20
N ASP A 126 21.87 0.90 -21.05
CA ASP A 126 21.89 2.03 -20.11
C ASP A 126 20.48 2.46 -19.66
N VAL A 127 19.59 1.48 -19.45
CA VAL A 127 18.24 1.70 -18.95
C VAL A 127 18.15 1.21 -17.51
N ILE A 128 17.51 1.99 -16.64
CA ILE A 128 17.25 1.60 -15.26
C ILE A 128 15.74 1.54 -15.05
N ALA A 129 15.28 0.43 -14.48
CA ALA A 129 13.89 0.25 -14.09
C ALA A 129 13.73 0.51 -12.58
N VAL A 130 13.10 1.62 -12.23
CA VAL A 130 12.80 2.02 -10.85
C VAL A 130 11.49 1.39 -10.41
N PHE A 131 11.49 0.69 -9.27
CA PHE A 131 10.30 0.01 -8.77
C PHE A 131 9.41 1.00 -8.01
N LEU A 132 8.19 1.19 -8.51
CA LEU A 132 7.17 2.04 -7.90
C LEU A 132 6.30 1.16 -7.01
N LYS A 133 6.47 1.30 -5.70
CA LYS A 133 5.80 0.48 -4.70
C LYS A 133 4.56 1.18 -4.12
N ASP A 134 3.56 0.39 -3.75
CA ASP A 134 2.43 0.86 -2.96
C ASP A 134 2.85 1.18 -1.51
N ARG A 135 1.87 1.58 -0.70
CA ARG A 135 2.11 1.88 0.73
C ARG A 135 2.52 0.66 1.57
N TYR A 136 2.39 -0.56 1.07
CA TYR A 136 2.73 -1.82 1.74
C TYR A 136 4.01 -2.45 1.19
N GLY A 137 4.65 -1.82 0.20
CA GLY A 137 5.89 -2.29 -0.40
C GLY A 137 5.70 -3.26 -1.58
N ASN A 138 4.48 -3.46 -2.05
CA ASN A 138 4.23 -4.25 -3.26
C ASN A 138 4.57 -3.43 -4.49
N VAL A 139 5.27 -4.02 -5.46
CA VAL A 139 5.60 -3.34 -6.72
C VAL A 139 4.35 -3.21 -7.58
N GLU A 140 3.86 -1.98 -7.78
CA GLU A 140 2.71 -1.71 -8.64
C GLU A 140 3.11 -1.52 -10.10
N ALA A 141 4.28 -0.91 -10.34
CA ALA A 141 4.78 -0.59 -11.65
C ALA A 141 6.30 -0.40 -11.66
N LYS A 142 6.90 -0.33 -12.85
CA LYS A 142 8.29 0.07 -13.05
C LYS A 142 8.33 1.32 -13.93
N ALA A 143 9.05 2.35 -13.51
CA ALA A 143 9.39 3.49 -14.36
C ALA A 143 10.77 3.29 -14.97
N LEU A 144 10.92 3.51 -16.27
CA LEU A 144 12.20 3.43 -16.96
C LEU A 144 12.85 4.81 -16.98
N ILE A 145 14.13 4.88 -16.70
CA ILE A 145 14.96 6.10 -16.82
C ILE A 145 16.23 5.79 -17.59
N SER A 146 16.90 6.83 -18.10
CA SER A 146 18.25 6.71 -18.64
C SER A 146 19.27 6.57 -17.49
N ALA A 147 20.36 5.83 -17.69
CA ALA A 147 21.37 5.61 -16.65
C ALA A 147 21.98 6.92 -16.13
N GLU A 148 22.12 7.95 -16.97
CA GLU A 148 22.62 9.27 -16.58
C GLU A 148 21.75 9.98 -15.53
N ASP A 149 20.49 9.57 -15.36
CA ASP A 149 19.56 10.13 -14.39
C ASP A 149 19.55 9.40 -13.05
N PHE A 150 20.35 8.33 -12.90
CA PHE A 150 20.33 7.46 -11.72
C PHE A 150 20.46 8.22 -10.40
N ASP A 151 21.52 8.99 -10.23
CA ASP A 151 21.83 9.72 -8.99
C ASP A 151 20.80 10.82 -8.67
N ARG A 152 20.09 11.32 -9.70
CA ARG A 152 19.00 12.30 -9.51
C ARG A 152 17.72 11.63 -9.04
N VAL A 153 17.46 10.40 -9.47
CA VAL A 153 16.18 9.70 -9.27
C VAL A 153 16.20 8.83 -8.02
N ILE A 154 17.30 8.13 -7.77
CA ILE A 154 17.45 7.24 -6.60
C ILE A 154 18.08 8.04 -5.45
N THR A 155 17.24 8.46 -4.50
CA THR A 155 17.62 9.29 -3.35
C THR A 155 16.98 8.77 -2.07
N SER A 156 17.53 9.19 -0.92
CA SER A 156 16.95 8.97 0.41
C SER A 156 15.93 10.02 0.84
N ASP A 157 15.78 11.12 0.08
CA ASP A 157 14.95 12.26 0.51
C ASP A 157 13.45 12.03 0.24
N TYR A 158 13.13 11.24 -0.78
CA TYR A 158 11.77 10.93 -1.19
C TYR A 158 11.74 9.67 -2.06
N THR A 159 10.54 9.12 -2.23
CA THR A 159 10.30 7.94 -3.05
C THR A 159 9.35 8.24 -4.20
N TRP A 160 9.59 7.60 -5.34
CA TRP A 160 8.73 7.59 -6.50
C TRP A 160 7.63 6.55 -6.33
N ILE A 161 6.38 6.95 -6.57
CA ILE A 161 5.20 6.10 -6.52
C ILE A 161 4.42 6.18 -7.84
N CYS A 162 3.63 5.14 -8.11
CA CYS A 162 2.70 5.13 -9.23
C CYS A 162 1.40 5.83 -8.83
N GLN A 163 0.88 6.68 -9.70
CA GLN A 163 -0.49 7.15 -9.64
C GLN A 163 -1.17 6.95 -10.99
N LYS A 164 -2.51 6.87 -10.98
CA LYS A 164 -3.32 6.77 -12.19
C LYS A 164 -4.01 8.09 -12.47
N ARG A 165 -3.96 8.54 -13.74
CA ARG A 165 -4.74 9.68 -14.22
C ARG A 165 -6.23 9.30 -14.27
N SER A 166 -7.10 10.28 -14.50
CA SER A 166 -8.54 10.04 -14.69
C SER A 166 -8.85 9.06 -15.83
N ASN A 167 -8.00 9.04 -16.87
CA ASN A 167 -8.09 8.10 -17.99
C ASN A 167 -7.47 6.71 -17.69
N GLY A 168 -7.03 6.45 -16.46
CA GLY A 168 -6.42 5.20 -16.04
C GLY A 168 -4.94 5.04 -16.35
N GLN A 169 -4.32 5.95 -17.13
CA GLN A 169 -2.90 5.85 -17.46
C GLN A 169 -2.02 6.06 -16.22
N PRO A 170 -1.04 5.16 -15.97
CA PRO A 170 -0.13 5.30 -14.86
C PRO A 170 0.92 6.38 -15.14
N TYR A 171 1.41 7.03 -14.08
CA TYR A 171 2.51 7.98 -14.12
C TYR A 171 3.26 7.98 -12.79
N ALA A 172 4.54 8.35 -12.81
CA ALA A 172 5.39 8.39 -11.64
C ALA A 172 5.41 9.79 -11.01
N ILE A 173 5.22 9.86 -9.70
CA ILE A 173 5.35 11.10 -8.91
C ILE A 173 6.18 10.87 -7.65
N ALA A 174 6.67 11.96 -7.07
CA ALA A 174 7.21 11.98 -5.72
C ALA A 174 6.61 13.14 -4.91
N HIS A 175 6.46 12.92 -3.60
CA HIS A 175 6.09 13.95 -2.65
C HIS A 175 7.36 14.42 -1.95
N THR A 176 7.86 15.59 -2.33
CA THR A 176 9.05 16.21 -1.73
C THR A 176 8.64 17.25 -0.68
N PRO A 177 9.57 17.72 0.17
CA PRO A 177 9.32 18.84 1.08
C PRO A 177 8.85 20.13 0.37
N ALA A 178 9.28 20.34 -0.89
CA ALA A 178 8.86 21.49 -1.71
C ALA A 178 7.50 21.28 -2.41
N GLY A 179 6.93 20.09 -2.31
CA GLY A 179 5.66 19.72 -2.93
C GLY A 179 5.76 18.50 -3.85
N ARG A 180 4.66 18.23 -4.54
CA ARG A 180 4.56 17.08 -5.47
C ARG A 180 5.27 17.40 -6.78
N ILE A 181 6.12 16.48 -7.23
CA ILE A 181 6.81 16.53 -8.53
C ILE A 181 6.45 15.31 -9.39
N TYR A 182 6.62 15.46 -10.71
CA TYR A 182 6.38 14.43 -11.72
C TYR A 182 7.72 14.00 -12.31
N LEU A 183 7.91 12.69 -12.54
CA LEU A 183 9.22 12.17 -12.94
C LEU A 183 9.68 12.75 -14.29
N ASP A 184 8.79 12.75 -15.28
CA ASP A 184 9.06 13.32 -16.60
C ASP A 184 9.59 14.75 -16.54
N SER A 185 8.90 15.59 -15.79
CA SER A 185 9.13 17.03 -15.67
C SER A 185 10.37 17.32 -14.82
N PHE A 186 10.62 16.48 -13.81
CA PHE A 186 11.83 16.53 -12.98
C PHE A 186 13.07 16.20 -13.81
N LEU A 187 13.00 15.17 -14.65
CA LEU A 187 14.13 14.82 -15.52
C LEU A 187 14.40 15.95 -16.52
N THR A 188 13.39 16.41 -17.25
CA THR A 188 13.60 17.42 -18.30
C THR A 188 13.73 18.86 -17.80
N ASP A 189 13.72 19.09 -16.48
CA ASP A 189 13.69 20.42 -15.87
C ASP A 189 12.60 21.33 -16.50
N CYS A 190 11.41 20.74 -16.72
CA CYS A 190 10.35 21.37 -17.52
C CYS A 190 9.84 22.67 -16.87
N GLN A 191 9.96 23.78 -17.59
CA GLN A 191 9.53 25.09 -17.10
C GLN A 191 8.01 25.28 -17.19
N LYS A 192 7.50 26.25 -16.41
CA LYS A 192 6.09 26.65 -16.49
C LYS A 192 5.75 27.14 -17.90
N GLY A 193 4.63 26.67 -18.44
CA GLY A 193 4.22 26.96 -19.82
C GLY A 193 4.69 25.93 -20.85
N TYR A 194 5.48 24.95 -20.44
CA TYR A 194 5.86 23.80 -21.26
C TYR A 194 5.19 22.52 -20.76
N ARG A 195 5.17 21.51 -21.62
CA ARG A 195 4.75 20.14 -21.30
C ARG A 195 5.76 19.14 -21.81
N VAL A 196 5.81 17.99 -21.13
CA VAL A 196 6.58 16.83 -21.56
C VAL A 196 5.64 15.85 -22.26
N ALA A 197 6.05 15.36 -23.43
CA ALA A 197 5.40 14.26 -24.14
C ALA A 197 6.33 13.04 -24.21
N HIS A 198 5.74 11.87 -23.98
CA HIS A 198 6.37 10.58 -24.18
C HIS A 198 6.15 10.13 -25.63
N LEU A 199 7.22 9.95 -26.41
CA LEU A 199 7.14 9.60 -27.83
C LEU A 199 6.37 8.29 -28.06
N ASN A 200 6.61 7.29 -27.21
CA ASN A 200 5.91 6.00 -27.25
C ASN A 200 4.56 5.99 -26.54
N LYS A 201 4.07 7.14 -26.04
CA LYS A 201 2.81 7.29 -25.29
C LYS A 201 2.74 6.46 -23.99
N ASN A 202 3.88 6.01 -23.46
CA ASN A 202 3.98 5.36 -22.16
C ASN A 202 4.56 6.34 -21.11
N PRO A 203 3.73 6.87 -20.18
CA PRO A 203 4.20 7.85 -19.19
C PRO A 203 5.15 7.27 -18.12
N LEU A 204 5.31 5.94 -18.07
CA LEU A 204 6.32 5.29 -17.22
C LEU A 204 7.67 5.13 -17.92
N ASP A 205 7.76 5.34 -19.23
CA ASP A 205 9.02 5.30 -19.96
C ASP A 205 9.67 6.69 -20.01
N ASN A 206 10.39 7.05 -18.96
CA ASN A 206 10.99 8.37 -18.77
C ASN A 206 12.46 8.42 -19.22
N ARG A 207 12.87 7.50 -20.11
CA ARG A 207 14.19 7.57 -20.76
C ARG A 207 14.29 8.86 -21.56
N ARG A 208 15.44 9.52 -21.53
CA ARG A 208 15.68 10.84 -22.15
C ARG A 208 15.31 10.88 -23.63
N GLN A 209 15.70 9.84 -24.37
CA GLN A 209 15.35 9.67 -25.78
C GLN A 209 13.85 9.53 -26.07
N ASN A 210 13.03 9.25 -25.06
CA ASN A 210 11.57 9.12 -25.18
C ASN A 210 10.82 10.37 -24.71
N LEU A 211 11.51 11.39 -24.17
CA LEU A 211 10.90 12.60 -23.64
C LEU A 211 11.12 13.78 -24.60
N ASN A 212 10.04 14.50 -24.91
CA ASN A 212 10.10 15.73 -25.69
C ASN A 212 9.41 16.87 -24.94
N VAL A 213 10.06 18.03 -24.83
CA VAL A 213 9.51 19.23 -24.19
C VAL A 213 9.00 20.18 -25.26
N TYR A 214 7.74 20.62 -25.13
CA TYR A 214 7.11 21.52 -26.09
C TYR A 214 6.31 22.61 -25.38
N LEU A 215 6.17 23.76 -26.04
CA LEU A 215 5.38 24.88 -25.53
C LEU A 215 3.91 24.47 -25.44
N PHE A 216 3.30 24.65 -24.28
CA PHE A 216 1.88 24.37 -24.10
C PHE A 216 1.05 25.54 -24.63
N ASP A 217 0.35 25.31 -25.74
CA ASP A 217 -0.66 26.22 -26.25
C ASP A 217 -2.07 25.80 -25.76
N PRO A 218 -2.71 26.56 -24.86
CA PRO A 218 -4.04 26.24 -24.35
C PRO A 218 -5.15 26.24 -25.42
N SER A 219 -4.89 26.78 -26.62
CA SER A 219 -5.89 26.92 -27.69
C SER A 219 -6.12 25.66 -28.52
N THR A 220 -5.39 24.57 -28.25
CA THR A 220 -5.40 23.34 -29.07
C THR A 220 -6.14 22.14 -28.47
N ASN A 221 -7.07 22.36 -27.52
CA ASN A 221 -7.90 21.31 -26.93
C ASN A 221 -9.38 21.43 -27.32
#